data_AF-A0AA39V7U1-F1
#
_entry.id   AF-A0AA39V7U1-F1
#
_cell.length_a   1.000
_cell.length_b   1.000
_cell.length_c   1.000
_cell.angle_alpha   90.00
_cell.angle_beta   90.00
_cell.angle_gamma   90.00
#
_symmetry.space_group_name_H-M   'P 1'
#
loop_
_entity.id
_entity.type
_entity.pdbx_description
1 polymer ?
#
loop_
_entity_poly.entity_id
_entity_poly.type
_entity_poly.pdbx_seq_one_letter_code
_entity_poly.pdbx_strand_id
1 'polypeptide(L)'
;MLRHYLGPSYGISTNQLSFMQVSEFDESEPGVRMTTLTSVEARVCPRPARLCLRIQTWAVMHTKVLELALERSKCLCVCRHLVAEKGEMSRLIESSLDEYSTRSKKPREAGQHMCHHCNFVFQLQVLDTVSDGLAIVITKWLDLGSGLTPMDPKWRILADRFQGGDQEQEQARQAENCRTDFEKEEGMTQQAHTLRNLSYLNDQRYKGTKWKRCCGDWILQADQHMHLPHWSDILLLSLGLLALMLCEVIGGMSSYKI
;
A
#
# COMPACT_ATOMS: atom_id res chain seq x y z
N MET A 1 5.72 9.86 19.23
CA MET A 1 4.46 10.22 18.60
C MET A 1 3.78 11.02 19.65
N LEU A 2 3.96 12.34 19.56
CA LEU A 2 3.59 13.27 20.62
C LEU A 2 2.15 13.05 21.08
N ARG A 3 1.26 12.58 20.20
CA ARG A 3 -0.10 12.20 20.56
C ARG A 3 -0.22 11.10 21.62
N HIS A 4 0.64 10.08 21.58
CA HIS A 4 0.62 8.98 22.55
C HIS A 4 1.10 9.44 23.92
N TYR A 5 2.09 10.33 23.95
CA TYR A 5 2.71 10.79 25.19
C TYR A 5 2.03 12.03 25.78
N LEU A 6 1.51 12.92 24.95
CA LEU A 6 0.96 14.23 25.32
C LEU A 6 -0.56 14.34 25.07
N GLY A 7 -1.16 13.34 24.44
CA GLY A 7 -2.61 13.24 24.21
C GLY A 7 -3.08 13.71 22.82
N PRO A 8 -4.40 13.58 22.53
CA PRO A 8 -4.99 13.76 21.19
C PRO A 8 -4.75 15.11 20.51
N SER A 9 -4.40 16.15 21.26
CA SER A 9 -4.14 17.50 20.73
C SER A 9 -2.74 17.67 20.12
N TYR A 10 -1.84 16.68 20.30
CA TYR A 10 -0.46 16.76 19.86
C TYR A 10 -0.14 15.76 18.75
N GLY A 11 0.77 16.12 17.84
CA GLY A 11 1.24 15.24 16.76
C GLY A 11 0.17 14.91 15.70
N ILE A 12 0.54 14.02 14.77
CA ILE A 12 -0.32 13.57 13.67
C ILE A 12 -1.30 12.51 14.19
N SER A 13 -2.59 12.67 13.89
CA SER A 13 -3.60 11.66 14.20
C SER A 13 -3.51 10.46 13.24
N THR A 14 -3.89 9.26 13.72
CA THR A 14 -3.99 8.07 12.88
C THR A 14 -4.98 8.25 11.73
N ASN A 15 -6.05 9.03 11.93
CA ASN A 15 -7.02 9.37 10.89
C ASN A 15 -6.39 10.21 9.77
N GLN A 16 -5.47 11.12 10.09
CA GLN A 16 -4.78 11.93 9.07
C GLN A 16 -3.88 11.08 8.16
N LEU A 17 -3.38 9.94 8.67
CA LEU A 17 -2.53 9.00 7.93
C LEU A 17 -3.31 7.85 7.28
N SER A 18 -4.58 7.69 7.64
CA SER A 18 -5.42 6.63 7.08
C SER A 18 -6.18 7.17 5.87
N PHE A 19 -5.96 6.58 4.71
CA PHE A 19 -6.60 7.01 3.47
C PHE A 19 -6.81 5.84 2.51
N MET A 20 -7.58 6.10 1.46
CA MET A 20 -7.73 5.25 0.30
C MET A 20 -7.55 6.09 -0.95
N GLN A 21 -6.83 5.55 -1.92
CA GLN A 21 -6.60 6.14 -3.22
C GLN A 21 -6.95 5.11 -4.28
N VAL A 22 -7.65 5.53 -5.32
CA VAL A 22 -7.97 4.72 -6.49
C VAL A 22 -7.47 5.45 -7.72
N SER A 23 -6.78 4.74 -8.61
CA SER A 23 -6.30 5.24 -9.89
C SER A 23 -6.78 4.30 -10.99
N GLU A 24 -7.32 4.85 -12.07
CA GLU A 24 -7.69 4.09 -13.26
C GLU A 24 -6.67 4.36 -14.36
N PHE A 25 -6.07 3.30 -14.88
CA PHE A 25 -5.15 3.33 -16.00
C PHE A 25 -5.88 2.78 -17.22
N ASP A 26 -6.19 3.68 -18.14
CA ASP A 26 -6.68 3.38 -19.48
C ASP A 26 -5.50 3.64 -20.42
N GLU A 27 -4.61 2.66 -20.55
CA GLU A 27 -3.53 2.81 -21.53
C GLU A 27 -4.13 2.71 -22.93
N SER A 28 -3.65 3.58 -23.80
CA SER A 28 -3.97 3.66 -25.24
C SER A 28 -3.70 2.37 -26.05
N GLU A 29 -3.26 1.29 -25.40
CA GLU A 29 -3.12 -0.06 -25.94
C GLU A 29 -4.46 -0.82 -25.79
N PRO A 30 -5.06 -1.32 -26.89
CA PRO A 30 -6.32 -2.03 -26.82
C PRO A 30 -6.17 -3.36 -26.06
N GLY A 31 -6.74 -3.45 -24.85
CA GLY A 31 -7.10 -4.76 -24.30
C GLY A 31 -7.11 -4.94 -22.78
N VAL A 32 -6.45 -4.11 -21.98
CA VAL A 32 -6.42 -4.31 -20.52
C VAL A 32 -6.50 -2.99 -19.74
N ARG A 33 -7.69 -2.68 -19.26
CA ARG A 33 -7.90 -1.65 -18.24
C ARG A 33 -7.34 -2.15 -16.91
N MET A 34 -6.58 -1.31 -16.21
CA MET A 34 -6.08 -1.60 -14.88
C MET A 34 -6.61 -0.55 -13.90
N THR A 35 -7.13 -0.99 -12.76
CA THR A 35 -7.47 -0.10 -11.65
C THR A 35 -6.58 -0.44 -10.47
N THR A 36 -5.89 0.54 -9.91
CA THR A 36 -5.16 0.35 -8.65
C THR A 36 -5.95 0.93 -7.50
N LEU A 37 -5.85 0.29 -6.34
CA LEU A 37 -6.34 0.83 -5.08
C LEU A 37 -5.28 0.68 -4.02
N THR A 38 -4.93 1.77 -3.36
CA THR A 38 -4.11 1.73 -2.15
C THR A 38 -4.93 2.19 -0.96
N SER A 39 -4.97 1.38 0.08
CA SER A 39 -5.55 1.74 1.36
C SER A 39 -4.49 1.66 2.46
N VAL A 40 -4.39 2.75 3.22
CA VAL A 40 -3.50 2.87 4.38
C VAL A 40 -4.36 2.97 5.63
N GLU A 41 -4.01 2.16 6.63
CA GLU A 41 -4.57 2.23 7.98
C GLU A 41 -3.43 2.44 8.98
N ALA A 42 -3.56 3.44 9.83
CA ALA A 42 -2.56 3.75 10.86
C ALA A 42 -3.06 3.35 12.24
N ARG A 43 -2.19 2.74 13.04
CA ARG A 43 -2.44 2.37 14.44
C ARG A 43 -1.27 2.69 15.33
N VAL A 44 -1.60 2.88 16.60
CA VAL A 44 -0.61 3.08 17.66
C VAL A 44 -0.43 1.75 18.37
N CYS A 45 0.76 1.16 18.25
CA CYS A 45 1.11 -0.04 19.02
C CYS A 45 1.80 0.43 20.31
N PRO A 46 1.29 0.13 21.51
CA PRO A 46 1.77 0.72 22.76
C PRO A 46 3.03 0.04 23.32
N ARG A 47 3.40 -1.15 22.84
CA ARG A 47 4.50 -1.96 23.40
C ARG A 47 5.42 -2.53 22.30
N PRO A 48 6.63 -1.94 22.11
CA PRO A 48 6.97 -0.55 22.43
C PRO A 48 6.06 0.44 21.69
N ALA A 49 5.91 1.64 22.26
CA ALA A 49 5.12 2.73 21.69
C ALA A 49 5.66 3.15 20.31
N ARG A 50 4.89 2.82 19.27
CA ARG A 50 5.22 3.12 17.88
C ARG A 50 3.96 3.36 17.06
N LEU A 51 4.14 4.08 15.97
CA LEU A 51 3.12 4.24 14.96
C LEU A 51 3.36 3.20 13.87
N CYS A 52 2.38 2.32 13.66
CA CYS A 52 2.43 1.31 12.62
C CYS A 52 1.39 1.59 11.54
N LEU A 53 1.73 1.27 10.29
CA LEU A 53 0.82 1.31 9.15
C LEU A 53 0.57 -0.11 8.66
N ARG A 54 -0.66 -0.38 8.25
CA ARG A 54 -0.98 -1.44 7.30
C ARG A 54 -1.33 -0.79 5.97
N ILE A 55 -0.60 -1.16 4.92
CA ILE A 55 -0.83 -0.70 3.57
C ILE A 55 -1.28 -1.88 2.73
N GLN A 56 -2.42 -1.75 2.08
CA GLN A 56 -2.90 -2.73 1.11
C GLN A 56 -2.97 -2.09 -0.27
N THR A 57 -2.21 -2.61 -1.22
CA THR A 57 -2.20 -2.19 -2.61
C THR A 57 -2.81 -3.29 -3.48
N TRP A 58 -3.76 -2.89 -4.31
CA TRP A 58 -4.46 -3.72 -5.28
C TRP A 58 -4.05 -3.28 -6.68
N ALA A 59 -3.71 -4.23 -7.54
CA ALA A 59 -3.81 -4.05 -8.99
C ALA A 59 -4.95 -4.93 -9.47
N VAL A 60 -6.02 -4.31 -9.96
CA VAL A 60 -7.17 -4.99 -10.56
C VAL A 60 -7.02 -4.94 -12.06
N MET A 61 -6.95 -6.11 -12.67
CA MET A 61 -6.85 -6.28 -14.11
C MET A 61 -8.17 -6.85 -14.59
N HIS A 62 -8.80 -6.17 -15.56
CA HIS A 62 -10.05 -6.63 -16.15
C HIS A 62 -9.80 -7.73 -17.21
N THR A 63 -8.96 -8.71 -16.87
CA THR A 63 -8.61 -9.88 -17.68
C THR A 63 -8.26 -11.07 -16.79
N LYS A 64 -8.50 -12.30 -17.27
CA LYS A 64 -8.01 -13.55 -16.66
C LYS A 64 -6.74 -14.09 -17.30
N VAL A 65 -6.21 -13.40 -18.32
CA VAL A 65 -4.97 -13.80 -18.98
C VAL A 65 -3.81 -13.52 -18.04
N LEU A 66 -3.25 -14.59 -17.46
CA LEU A 66 -2.21 -14.50 -16.41
C LEU A 66 -0.94 -13.80 -16.90
N GLU A 67 -0.56 -13.98 -18.16
CA GLU A 67 0.61 -13.32 -18.77
C GLU A 67 0.46 -11.78 -18.77
N LEU A 68 -0.72 -11.30 -19.17
CA LEU A 68 -1.05 -9.87 -19.13
C LEU A 68 -1.12 -9.36 -17.69
N ALA A 69 -1.64 -10.19 -16.78
CA ALA A 69 -1.67 -9.83 -15.37
C ALA A 69 -0.26 -9.68 -14.78
N LEU A 70 0.64 -10.62 -15.10
CA LEU A 70 2.04 -10.58 -14.69
C LEU A 70 2.75 -9.35 -15.25
N GLU A 71 2.56 -9.04 -16.53
CA GLU A 71 3.18 -7.87 -17.16
C GLU A 71 2.76 -6.56 -16.49
N ARG A 72 1.46 -6.37 -16.23
CA ARG A 72 0.94 -5.15 -15.61
C ARG A 72 1.24 -5.06 -14.12
N SER A 73 1.39 -6.19 -13.45
CA SER A 73 1.75 -6.25 -12.02
C SER A 73 3.16 -5.74 -11.71
N LYS A 74 4.03 -5.52 -12.72
CA LYS A 74 5.38 -4.99 -12.53
C LYS A 74 5.41 -3.58 -11.90
N CYS A 75 4.29 -2.86 -11.92
CA CYS A 75 4.14 -1.59 -11.20
C CYS A 75 3.97 -1.76 -9.69
N LEU A 76 3.74 -2.98 -9.20
CA LEU A 76 3.58 -3.26 -7.78
C LEU A 76 4.94 -3.33 -7.09
N CYS A 77 5.12 -2.50 -6.06
CA CYS A 77 6.34 -2.45 -5.27
C CYS A 77 6.04 -2.65 -3.78
N VAL A 78 6.81 -3.53 -3.14
CA VAL A 78 6.85 -3.64 -1.68
C VAL A 78 7.90 -2.69 -1.12
N CYS A 79 9.13 -2.80 -1.64
CA CYS A 79 10.27 -1.95 -1.32
C CYS A 79 11.28 -1.92 -2.49
N ARG A 80 12.22 -0.96 -2.45
CA ARG A 80 13.27 -0.82 -3.49
C ARG A 80 14.12 -2.07 -3.65
N HIS A 81 14.44 -2.78 -2.56
CA HIS A 81 15.31 -3.95 -2.62
C HIS A 81 14.69 -5.05 -3.48
N LEU A 82 13.41 -5.37 -3.27
CA LEU A 82 12.68 -6.38 -4.05
C LEU A 82 12.49 -6.01 -5.54
N VAL A 83 12.58 -4.71 -5.86
CA VAL A 83 12.57 -4.22 -7.25
C VAL A 83 13.98 -4.25 -7.87
N ALA A 84 15.01 -3.91 -7.08
CA ALA A 84 16.40 -3.88 -7.52
C ALA A 84 17.01 -5.28 -7.63
N GLU A 85 16.59 -6.21 -6.77
CA GLU A 85 16.94 -7.62 -6.84
C GLU A 85 16.22 -8.25 -8.03
N LYS A 86 17.02 -8.62 -9.05
CA LYS A 86 16.59 -9.02 -10.41
C LYS A 86 15.37 -9.96 -10.41
N GLY A 87 14.19 -9.36 -10.47
CA GLY A 87 12.91 -10.05 -10.67
C GLY A 87 12.40 -10.84 -9.47
N GLU A 88 12.87 -10.61 -8.24
CA GLU A 88 12.34 -11.34 -7.07
C GLU A 88 10.83 -11.10 -6.91
N MET A 89 10.40 -9.83 -6.98
CA MET A 89 8.97 -9.51 -6.92
C MET A 89 8.18 -10.17 -8.07
N SER A 90 8.71 -10.15 -9.30
CA SER A 90 8.05 -10.78 -10.46
C SER A 90 7.90 -12.29 -10.26
N ARG A 91 8.93 -12.98 -9.75
CA ARG A 91 8.87 -14.42 -9.46
C ARG A 91 7.84 -14.75 -8.37
N LEU A 92 7.73 -13.90 -7.34
CA LEU A 92 6.70 -14.08 -6.30
C LEU A 92 5.29 -13.93 -6.88
N ILE A 93 5.10 -12.97 -7.78
CA ILE A 93 3.81 -12.77 -8.46
C ILE A 93 3.50 -13.93 -9.40
N GLU A 94 4.46 -14.34 -10.22
CA GLU A 94 4.34 -15.49 -11.13
C GLU A 94 3.98 -16.76 -10.35
N SER A 95 4.73 -17.07 -9.28
CA SER A 95 4.41 -18.20 -8.40
C SER A 95 3.01 -18.11 -7.78
N SER A 96 2.54 -16.89 -7.45
CA SER A 96 1.20 -16.70 -6.88
C SER A 96 0.10 -16.87 -7.92
N LEU A 97 0.36 -16.50 -9.18
CA LEU A 97 -0.54 -16.72 -10.32
C LEU A 97 -0.59 -18.21 -10.69
N ASP A 98 0.52 -18.93 -10.61
CA ASP A 98 0.58 -20.38 -10.84
C ASP A 98 -0.14 -21.17 -9.74
N GLU A 99 0.06 -20.81 -8.47
CA GLU A 99 -0.71 -21.42 -7.36
C GLU A 99 -2.21 -21.14 -7.52
N TYR A 100 -2.56 -19.94 -8.00
CA TYR A 100 -3.94 -19.58 -8.29
C TYR A 100 -4.53 -20.42 -9.43
N SER A 101 -3.79 -20.63 -10.53
CA SER A 101 -4.27 -21.35 -11.72
C SER A 101 -4.50 -22.84 -11.46
N THR A 102 -3.70 -23.43 -10.58
CA THR A 102 -3.76 -24.86 -10.23
C THR A 102 -4.76 -25.19 -9.11
N ARG A 103 -5.44 -24.18 -8.57
CA ARG A 103 -6.23 -24.29 -7.34
C ARG A 103 -7.57 -25.03 -7.54
N SER A 104 -7.82 -26.05 -6.71
CA SER A 104 -9.17 -26.52 -6.42
C SER A 104 -9.79 -25.64 -5.33
N LYS A 105 -10.59 -24.62 -5.72
CA LYS A 105 -11.56 -23.74 -4.99
C LYS A 105 -11.44 -23.42 -3.48
N LYS A 106 -10.47 -23.93 -2.72
CA LYS A 106 -10.35 -23.73 -1.27
C LYS A 106 -9.42 -22.55 -0.97
N PRO A 107 -9.88 -21.55 -0.21
CA PRO A 107 -9.02 -20.49 0.30
C PRO A 107 -7.86 -21.07 1.12
N ARG A 108 -6.65 -20.64 0.81
CA ARG A 108 -5.42 -20.84 1.57
C ARG A 108 -5.03 -19.47 2.09
N GLU A 109 -4.51 -19.42 3.30
CA GLU A 109 -3.95 -18.20 3.85
C GLU A 109 -2.82 -17.69 2.97
N ALA A 110 -2.77 -16.37 2.78
CA ALA A 110 -1.75 -15.71 2.00
C ALA A 110 -0.35 -16.03 2.55
N GLY A 111 0.55 -16.48 1.67
CA GLY A 111 1.96 -16.64 2.01
C GLY A 111 2.52 -15.36 2.61
N GLN A 112 3.23 -15.48 3.73
CA GLN A 112 3.98 -14.38 4.31
C GLN A 112 5.38 -14.36 3.71
N HIS A 113 5.80 -13.20 3.23
CA HIS A 113 7.09 -12.94 2.65
C HIS A 113 7.80 -11.82 3.42
N MET A 114 9.12 -11.78 3.28
CA MET A 114 9.95 -10.81 3.99
C MET A 114 11.13 -10.40 3.11
N CYS A 115 11.39 -9.10 3.02
CA CYS A 115 12.63 -8.61 2.42
C CYS A 115 13.78 -8.69 3.43
N HIS A 116 14.86 -9.39 3.10
CA HIS A 116 16.00 -9.60 4.01
C HIS A 116 16.84 -8.34 4.26
N HIS A 117 16.72 -7.31 3.42
CA HIS A 117 17.46 -6.07 3.58
C HIS A 117 16.83 -5.13 4.61
N CYS A 118 15.54 -4.83 4.43
CA CYS A 118 14.81 -3.86 5.26
C CYS A 118 13.82 -4.49 6.27
N ASN A 119 13.69 -5.82 6.27
CA ASN A 119 12.80 -6.58 7.15
C ASN A 119 11.30 -6.29 6.92
N PHE A 120 10.92 -5.78 5.74
CA PHE A 120 9.50 -5.56 5.43
C PHE A 120 8.78 -6.91 5.31
N VAL A 121 7.85 -7.13 6.22
CA VAL A 121 6.89 -8.23 6.15
C VAL A 121 5.74 -7.83 5.25
N PHE A 122 5.41 -8.70 4.31
CA PHE A 122 4.27 -8.52 3.42
C PHE A 122 3.57 -9.84 3.10
N GLN A 123 2.37 -9.75 2.58
CA GLN A 123 1.59 -10.86 2.06
C GLN A 123 1.15 -10.54 0.64
N LEU A 124 1.14 -11.57 -0.20
CA LEU A 124 0.72 -11.51 -1.59
C LEU A 124 -0.46 -12.44 -1.80
N GLN A 125 -1.49 -11.97 -2.48
CA GLN A 125 -2.72 -12.72 -2.76
C GLN A 125 -3.17 -12.46 -4.19
N VAL A 126 -3.73 -13.49 -4.83
CA VAL A 126 -4.48 -13.37 -6.08
C VAL A 126 -5.95 -13.68 -5.78
N LEU A 127 -6.84 -12.74 -6.14
CA LEU A 127 -8.26 -12.81 -5.87
C LEU A 127 -9.07 -12.66 -7.17
N ASP A 128 -10.19 -13.36 -7.24
CA ASP A 128 -11.23 -13.09 -8.24
C ASP A 128 -11.91 -11.74 -7.95
N THR A 129 -12.29 -11.04 -9.01
CA THR A 129 -13.14 -9.84 -8.95
C THR A 129 -14.47 -10.07 -9.66
N VAL A 130 -15.48 -9.24 -9.38
CA VAL A 130 -16.87 -9.47 -9.83
C VAL A 130 -17.03 -9.46 -11.35
N SER A 131 -16.16 -8.76 -12.09
CA SER A 131 -16.23 -8.64 -13.55
C SER A 131 -15.34 -9.65 -14.28
N ASP A 132 -15.18 -10.86 -13.76
CA ASP A 132 -14.23 -11.86 -14.27
C ASP A 132 -12.78 -11.33 -14.42
N GLY A 133 -12.39 -10.33 -13.62
CA GLY A 133 -11.02 -9.85 -13.57
C GLY A 133 -10.21 -10.52 -12.45
N LEU A 134 -8.90 -10.33 -12.48
CA LEU A 134 -7.99 -10.75 -11.43
C LEU A 134 -7.52 -9.54 -10.63
N ALA A 135 -7.38 -9.71 -9.31
CA ALA A 135 -6.74 -8.74 -8.45
C ALA A 135 -5.48 -9.36 -7.82
N ILE A 136 -4.36 -8.68 -7.99
CA ILE A 136 -3.14 -8.94 -7.22
C ILE A 136 -3.14 -7.98 -6.04
N VAL A 137 -3.08 -8.53 -4.83
CA VAL A 137 -3.19 -7.78 -3.58
C VAL A 137 -1.94 -7.98 -2.75
N ILE A 138 -1.26 -6.87 -2.46
CA ILE A 138 -0.11 -6.82 -1.56
C ILE A 138 -0.57 -6.15 -0.27
N THR A 139 -0.38 -6.81 0.86
CA THR A 139 -0.54 -6.20 2.19
C THR A 139 0.82 -6.12 2.87
N LYS A 140 1.27 -4.94 3.27
CA LYS A 140 2.53 -4.72 3.98
C LYS A 140 2.31 -3.96 5.29
N TRP A 141 3.15 -4.24 6.28
CA TRP A 141 3.14 -3.56 7.57
C TRP A 141 4.42 -2.74 7.73
N LEU A 142 4.26 -1.49 8.17
CA LEU A 142 5.35 -0.54 8.35
C LEU A 142 5.36 -0.06 9.81
N ASP A 143 6.51 -0.13 10.46
CA ASP A 143 6.82 0.53 11.71
C ASP A 143 7.45 1.89 11.41
N LEU A 144 6.74 2.96 11.73
CA LEU A 144 7.23 4.33 11.63
C LEU A 144 8.04 4.73 12.87
N GLY A 145 8.25 3.82 13.81
CA GLY A 145 8.92 4.09 15.06
C GLY A 145 8.07 4.93 16.00
N SER A 146 8.72 5.48 17.02
CA SER A 146 8.00 6.22 18.04
C SER A 146 7.37 7.47 17.46
N GLY A 147 7.94 8.18 16.48
CA GLY A 147 7.39 9.40 15.88
C GLY A 147 7.45 10.60 16.82
N LEU A 148 8.46 10.63 17.69
CA LEU A 148 8.68 11.72 18.64
C LEU A 148 9.19 12.97 17.94
N THR A 149 9.93 12.81 16.84
CA THR A 149 10.45 13.93 16.06
C THR A 149 10.26 13.70 14.56
N PRO A 150 10.14 14.75 13.75
CA PRO A 150 10.22 14.64 12.29
C PRO A 150 11.54 14.06 11.77
N MET A 151 12.58 14.02 12.63
CA MET A 151 13.91 13.49 12.31
C MET A 151 14.07 12.01 12.63
N ASP A 152 13.01 11.36 13.13
CA ASP A 152 13.05 9.93 13.43
C ASP A 152 13.42 9.16 12.14
N PRO A 153 14.49 8.32 12.14
CA PRO A 153 15.00 7.70 10.92
C PRO A 153 13.94 6.91 10.13
N LYS A 154 13.06 6.21 10.85
CA LYS A 154 11.94 5.45 10.25
C LYS A 154 10.91 6.35 9.55
N TRP A 155 10.76 7.61 9.97
CA TRP A 155 9.95 8.62 9.26
C TRP A 155 10.70 9.19 8.07
N ARG A 156 11.97 9.56 8.28
CA ARG A 156 12.80 10.16 7.23
C ARG A 156 12.97 9.24 6.03
N ILE A 157 13.14 7.94 6.23
CA ILE A 157 13.40 7.01 5.11
C ILE A 157 12.17 6.80 4.22
N LEU A 158 10.97 7.06 4.75
CA LEU A 158 9.78 7.13 3.91
C LEU A 158 9.70 8.42 3.13
N ALA A 159 10.09 9.56 3.72
CA ALA A 159 10.07 10.85 3.04
C ALA A 159 11.23 11.03 2.04
N ASP A 160 12.42 10.54 2.41
CA ASP A 160 13.70 10.73 1.75
C ASP A 160 14.00 9.50 0.90
N ARG A 161 13.26 9.44 -0.20
CA ARG A 161 13.40 8.39 -1.18
C ARG A 161 14.78 8.50 -1.84
N PHE A 162 15.64 7.53 -1.54
CA PHE A 162 16.82 7.17 -2.35
C PHE A 162 18.19 7.78 -2.00
N GLN A 163 18.39 8.42 -0.83
CA GLN A 163 19.71 9.00 -0.48
C GLN A 163 20.40 8.46 0.77
N GLY A 164 19.77 7.57 1.54
CA GLY A 164 20.36 7.05 2.78
C GLY A 164 21.49 6.04 2.56
N GLY A 165 22.67 6.32 3.10
CA GLY A 165 23.80 5.38 3.18
C GLY A 165 23.53 4.20 4.13
N ASP A 166 24.41 3.20 4.11
CA ASP A 166 24.23 1.90 4.78
C ASP A 166 23.85 1.99 6.28
N GLN A 167 24.33 3.01 7.00
CA GLN A 167 24.00 3.22 8.42
C GLN A 167 22.54 3.66 8.67
N GLU A 168 21.96 4.50 7.80
CA GLU A 168 20.56 4.90 7.95
C GLU A 168 19.62 3.73 7.59
N GLN A 169 20.05 2.83 6.70
CA GLN A 169 19.28 1.64 6.31
C GLN A 169 19.11 0.63 7.45
N GLU A 170 20.14 0.42 8.28
CA GLU A 170 20.03 -0.45 9.46
C GLU A 170 19.03 0.10 10.47
N GLN A 171 19.00 1.42 10.67
CA GLN A 171 18.03 2.09 11.56
C GLN A 171 16.60 2.10 10.99
N ALA A 172 16.46 1.95 9.67
CA ALA A 172 15.20 1.81 8.95
C ALA A 172 14.56 0.44 9.10
N ARG A 173 15.32 -0.56 9.58
CA ARG A 173 14.83 -1.93 9.64
C ARG A 173 13.55 -2.01 10.41
N GLN A 174 12.61 -2.73 9.82
CA GLN A 174 11.31 -2.93 10.43
C GLN A 174 11.44 -3.80 11.65
N ALA A 175 10.61 -3.50 12.66
CA ALA A 175 10.50 -4.38 13.81
C ALA A 175 9.95 -5.73 13.33
N GLU A 176 10.63 -6.83 13.71
CA GLU A 176 10.23 -8.19 13.34
C GLU A 176 8.76 -8.48 13.67
N ASN A 177 8.27 -7.92 14.77
CA ASN A 177 6.91 -8.12 15.26
C ASN A 177 5.89 -7.08 14.77
N CYS A 178 6.26 -6.17 13.85
CA CYS A 178 5.38 -5.07 13.41
C CYS A 178 3.99 -5.54 12.99
N ARG A 179 3.90 -6.60 12.18
CA ARG A 179 2.63 -7.19 11.77
C ARG A 179 1.84 -7.70 12.98
N THR A 180 2.47 -8.56 13.78
CA THR A 180 1.84 -9.22 14.92
C THR A 180 1.31 -8.21 15.93
N ASP A 181 2.07 -7.14 16.18
CA ASP A 181 1.67 -6.11 17.12
C ASP A 181 0.56 -5.25 16.53
N PHE A 182 0.62 -4.89 15.24
CA PHE A 182 -0.46 -4.16 14.57
C PHE A 182 -1.81 -4.92 14.61
N GLU A 183 -1.79 -6.22 14.31
CA GLU A 183 -3.02 -7.03 14.23
C GLU A 183 -3.61 -7.37 15.61
N LYS A 184 -2.84 -7.21 16.70
CA LYS A 184 -3.35 -7.33 18.08
C LYS A 184 -4.08 -6.08 18.56
N GLU A 185 -3.72 -4.91 18.03
CA GLU A 185 -4.39 -3.66 18.40
C GLU A 185 -5.83 -3.60 17.86
N GLU A 186 -6.68 -2.87 18.57
CA GLU A 186 -8.06 -2.66 18.16
C GLU A 186 -8.15 -1.97 16.79
N GLY A 187 -9.06 -2.48 15.94
CA GLY A 187 -9.35 -1.91 14.63
C GLY A 187 -9.85 -2.96 13.64
N MET A 188 -9.87 -2.60 12.37
CA MET A 188 -10.33 -3.47 11.29
C MET A 188 -9.40 -4.69 11.11
N THR A 189 -9.93 -5.90 11.13
CA THR A 189 -9.12 -7.09 10.80
C THR A 189 -8.62 -7.03 9.36
N GLN A 190 -7.51 -7.71 9.06
CA GLN A 190 -7.00 -7.76 7.69
C GLN A 190 -8.05 -8.26 6.69
N GLN A 191 -8.81 -9.30 7.06
CA GLN A 191 -9.87 -9.83 6.21
C GLN A 191 -10.98 -8.79 5.96
N ALA A 192 -11.42 -8.08 7.01
CA ALA A 192 -12.41 -7.03 6.87
C ALA A 192 -11.91 -5.87 6.00
N HIS A 193 -10.62 -5.54 6.10
CA HIS A 193 -9.96 -4.54 5.25
C HIS A 193 -9.94 -4.95 3.78
N THR A 194 -9.58 -6.19 3.48
CA THR A 194 -9.63 -6.77 2.13
C THR A 194 -11.06 -6.74 1.57
N LEU A 195 -12.06 -7.20 2.33
CA LEU A 195 -13.46 -7.22 1.89
C LEU A 195 -14.01 -5.81 1.64
N ARG A 196 -13.63 -4.84 2.48
CA ARG A 196 -14.01 -3.43 2.28
C ARG A 196 -13.45 -2.89 0.96
N ASN A 197 -12.16 -3.09 0.73
CA ASN A 197 -11.48 -2.60 -0.48
C ASN A 197 -12.07 -3.28 -1.74
N LEU A 198 -12.35 -4.58 -1.66
CA LEU A 198 -13.04 -5.32 -2.71
C LEU A 198 -14.42 -4.75 -3.03
N SER A 199 -15.24 -4.39 -2.03
CA SER A 199 -16.54 -3.71 -2.27
C SER A 199 -16.35 -2.36 -2.95
N TYR A 200 -15.38 -1.54 -2.52
CA TYR A 200 -15.13 -0.25 -3.17
C TYR A 200 -14.81 -0.39 -4.66
N LEU A 201 -14.03 -1.40 -5.02
CA LEU A 201 -13.64 -1.69 -6.40
C LEU A 201 -14.81 -2.27 -7.22
N ASN A 202 -15.47 -3.31 -6.71
CA ASN A 202 -16.55 -4.00 -7.43
C ASN A 202 -17.74 -3.07 -7.69
N ASP A 203 -18.14 -2.30 -6.68
CA ASP A 203 -19.30 -1.41 -6.76
C ASP A 203 -18.95 -0.04 -7.33
N GLN A 204 -17.68 0.19 -7.70
CA GLN A 204 -17.13 1.48 -8.12
C GLN A 204 -17.51 2.64 -7.18
N ARG A 205 -17.64 2.36 -5.89
CA ARG A 205 -18.09 3.33 -4.87
C ARG A 205 -17.15 4.51 -4.71
N TYR A 206 -15.90 4.39 -5.19
CA TYR A 206 -14.94 5.48 -5.24
C TYR A 206 -15.30 6.60 -6.23
N LYS A 207 -16.24 6.36 -7.14
CA LYS A 207 -16.80 7.39 -8.03
C LYS A 207 -17.92 8.21 -7.38
N GLY A 208 -18.26 7.91 -6.12
CA GLY A 208 -19.29 8.63 -5.35
C GLY A 208 -18.83 9.97 -4.78
N THR A 209 -19.77 10.74 -4.23
CA THR A 209 -19.58 12.13 -3.78
C THR A 209 -18.69 12.30 -2.54
N LYS A 210 -18.41 11.23 -1.79
CA LYS A 210 -17.48 11.25 -0.64
C LYS A 210 -16.02 11.37 -1.05
N TRP A 211 -15.73 11.02 -2.31
CA TRP A 211 -14.37 10.95 -2.83
C TRP A 211 -14.00 12.25 -3.52
N LYS A 212 -12.73 12.61 -3.37
CA LYS A 212 -12.17 13.81 -3.97
C LYS A 212 -11.28 13.41 -5.13
N ARG A 213 -11.50 14.04 -6.29
CA ARG A 213 -10.65 13.82 -7.46
C ARG A 213 -9.45 14.77 -7.43
N CYS A 214 -8.23 14.25 -7.53
CA CYS A 214 -6.99 15.03 -7.55
C CYS A 214 -5.98 14.37 -8.51
N CYS A 215 -5.47 15.13 -9.49
CA CYS A 215 -4.47 14.66 -10.46
C CYS A 215 -4.82 13.36 -11.20
N GLY A 216 -6.12 13.09 -11.41
CA GLY A 216 -6.60 11.86 -12.05
C GLY A 216 -7.07 10.78 -11.09
N ASP A 217 -6.70 10.87 -9.80
CA ASP A 217 -7.01 9.87 -8.78
C ASP A 217 -8.22 10.25 -7.93
N TRP A 218 -8.88 9.24 -7.36
CA TRP A 218 -9.91 9.40 -6.34
C TRP A 218 -9.30 9.13 -4.96
N ILE A 219 -9.47 10.07 -4.03
CA ILE A 219 -8.92 9.98 -2.67
C ILE A 219 -10.04 10.10 -1.63
N LEU A 220 -9.99 9.25 -0.61
CA LEU A 220 -10.85 9.26 0.56
C LEU A 220 -10.00 9.21 1.84
N GLN A 221 -10.19 10.14 2.77
CA GLN A 221 -9.44 10.17 4.02
C GLN A 221 -10.29 9.60 5.16
N ALA A 222 -9.78 8.54 5.82
CA ALA A 222 -10.38 7.89 7.00
C ALA A 222 -11.91 7.64 6.94
N ASP A 223 -12.45 7.28 5.76
CA ASP A 223 -13.89 7.09 5.53
C ASP A 223 -14.77 8.33 5.83
N GLN A 224 -14.18 9.52 5.95
CA GLN A 224 -14.86 10.78 6.25
C GLN A 224 -15.06 11.61 4.97
N HIS A 225 -16.15 12.38 4.95
CA HIS A 225 -16.30 13.48 3.98
C HIS A 225 -15.19 14.49 4.24
N MET A 226 -14.29 14.70 3.28
CA MET A 226 -13.27 15.74 3.40
C MET A 226 -13.93 17.12 3.36
N HIS A 227 -14.16 17.73 4.53
CA HIS A 227 -14.48 19.15 4.67
C HIS A 227 -13.21 19.89 5.11
N LEU A 228 -12.36 20.36 4.19
CA LEU A 228 -11.21 21.21 4.57
C LEU A 228 -10.98 22.37 3.57
N PRO A 229 -10.86 23.64 4.06
CA PRO A 229 -10.63 24.82 3.22
C PRO A 229 -9.16 25.15 2.91
N HIS A 230 -8.16 24.50 3.53
CA HIS A 230 -6.75 24.85 3.33
C HIS A 230 -5.94 23.66 2.79
N TRP A 231 -5.62 23.71 1.51
CA TRP A 231 -4.95 22.64 0.77
C TRP A 231 -3.42 22.60 0.96
N SER A 232 -2.80 23.68 1.46
CA SER A 232 -1.34 23.82 1.58
C SER A 232 -0.70 22.78 2.52
N ASP A 233 -1.38 22.43 3.61
CA ASP A 233 -0.76 21.63 4.68
C ASP A 233 -0.96 20.14 4.45
N ILE A 234 -2.04 19.77 3.74
CA ILE A 234 -2.27 18.39 3.29
C ILE A 234 -1.39 18.09 2.09
N LEU A 235 -1.19 19.03 1.15
CA LEU A 235 -0.30 18.82 0.01
C LEU A 235 1.15 18.49 0.43
N LEU A 236 1.67 18.87 1.59
CA LEU A 236 3.03 18.46 1.97
C LEU A 236 3.11 17.00 2.44
N LEU A 237 2.14 16.53 3.22
CA LEU A 237 2.10 15.13 3.69
C LEU A 237 1.51 14.20 2.64
N SER A 238 0.50 14.67 1.90
CA SER A 238 -0.13 13.96 0.81
C SER A 238 0.62 14.10 -0.50
N LEU A 239 1.37 15.16 -0.85
CA LEU A 239 2.30 15.07 -2.01
C LEU A 239 3.54 14.27 -1.63
N GLY A 240 3.97 14.25 -0.36
CA GLY A 240 4.96 13.28 0.09
C GLY A 240 4.47 11.86 -0.13
N LEU A 241 3.30 11.49 0.44
CA LEU A 241 2.69 10.16 0.31
C LEU A 241 2.08 9.86 -1.07
N LEU A 242 1.51 10.83 -1.78
CA LEU A 242 1.01 10.71 -3.16
C LEU A 242 2.15 10.68 -4.14
N ALA A 243 3.23 11.45 -3.99
CA ALA A 243 4.42 11.22 -4.80
C ALA A 243 5.00 9.84 -4.47
N LEU A 244 5.02 9.43 -3.19
CA LEU A 244 5.44 8.10 -2.73
C LEU A 244 4.72 6.98 -3.49
N MET A 245 3.40 7.11 -3.68
CA MET A 245 2.56 6.14 -4.38
C MET A 245 2.53 6.32 -5.92
N LEU A 246 2.54 7.56 -6.43
CA LEU A 246 2.45 7.86 -7.87
C LEU A 246 3.72 7.46 -8.63
N CYS A 247 4.91 7.50 -8.02
CA CYS A 247 6.11 6.99 -8.68
C CYS A 247 6.24 5.45 -8.68
N GLU A 248 5.52 4.72 -7.81
CA GLU A 248 5.47 3.24 -7.90
C GLU A 248 4.75 2.83 -9.20
N VAL A 249 3.72 3.58 -9.60
CA VAL A 249 2.95 3.25 -10.81
C VAL A 249 3.53 3.88 -12.09
N ILE A 250 3.97 5.15 -12.04
CA ILE A 250 4.44 5.86 -13.25
C ILE A 250 5.91 5.54 -13.57
N GLY A 251 6.75 5.29 -12.56
CA GLY A 251 8.19 5.01 -12.75
C GLY A 251 8.50 3.64 -13.36
N GLY A 252 7.64 2.64 -13.13
CA GLY A 252 7.76 1.31 -13.73
C GLY A 252 7.34 1.26 -15.20
N MET A 253 6.42 2.14 -15.61
CA MET A 253 5.87 2.15 -16.97
C MET A 253 6.70 2.99 -17.95
N SER A 254 7.42 4.00 -17.46
CA SER A 254 8.30 4.82 -18.31
C SER A 254 9.61 4.14 -18.72
N SER A 255 9.95 2.96 -18.17
CA SER A 255 11.19 2.24 -18.48
C SER A 255 11.06 1.20 -19.61
N TYR A 256 9.88 1.04 -20.21
CA TYR A 256 9.66 0.17 -21.37
C TYR A 256 9.55 1.00 -22.66
N LYS A 257 10.63 1.72 -22.96
CA LYS A 257 10.91 2.25 -24.30
C LYS A 257 12.39 2.06 -24.60
N ILE A 258 12.78 0.83 -24.96
CA ILE A 258 13.88 0.53 -25.88
C ILE A 258 13.49 -0.70 -26.68
#